data_AF-A0A918NCQ6-F1
#
_entry.id   AF-A0A918NCQ6-F1
#
_cell.length_a   1.000
_cell.length_b   1.000
_cell.length_c   1.000
_cell.angle_alpha   90.00
_cell.angle_beta   90.00
_cell.angle_gamma   90.00
#
_symmetry.space_group_name_H-M   'P 1'
#
loop_
_entity.id
_entity.type
_entity.pdbx_description
1 polymer ?
#
loop_
_entity_poly.entity_id
_entity_poly.type
_entity_poly.pdbx_seq_one_letter_code
_entity_poly.pdbx_strand_id
1 'polypeptide(L)'
;MTGSTPAGTRTSSAPRSSRTPRGRRLAWNAGVLGCALLLHGGSATPSFAGASAGTSAARGFASARAGDLIEVTLDQVRPTQPSLGYDQIFYKLGRYSSTKDEDRGKFNKRFDDWCETNGQGEAASVDAGATLADPSSFTCSIPAGQETEDSLAQMKTVVVGPGGTLYLTDGHHSLTSFWEAADGGPKTPVRLRVTANLSRLSTEAFWQEMRDNDWVWLKDENGRAVTVDRLPSRLGLSRFHDDRYRSLVYFTRGIGYDRADGSAEFLEFLWGTWLRDRVDLSRYDLTLLASYLDAVRDASEAMTDVPGDTVVTDGRTADELGRLAEWNDGEKDTKGEFGDLSVPLDDDKPGKLAFALDYRSRVAASPDCTRTVTGRRTGALLVASGTTCLDNARLTGAVLVTSGANLVVRGSTVTGAVRTVGAGTVEICGSTLTGALSVSGTRDRVTLSGPGCTANTFDGPVSVTGTKKV
;
A
#
# COMPACT_ATOMS: atom_id res chain seq x y z
N MET A 1 11.72 -52.79 48.40
CA MET A 1 11.59 -52.55 49.85
C MET A 1 11.41 -51.05 50.02
N THR A 2 10.15 -50.61 50.15
CA THR A 2 9.54 -49.92 51.33
C THR A 2 9.92 -48.44 51.40
N GLY A 3 9.03 -47.43 51.37
CA GLY A 3 7.55 -47.33 51.37
C GLY A 3 7.15 -45.90 50.93
N SER A 4 5.99 -45.69 50.30
CA SER A 4 4.67 -45.35 50.89
C SER A 4 4.35 -43.83 50.98
N THR A 5 3.87 -43.27 49.86
CA THR A 5 2.59 -42.53 49.55
C THR A 5 1.78 -41.70 50.61
N PRO A 6 0.68 -40.95 50.25
CA PRO A 6 0.63 -39.49 50.00
C PRO A 6 -0.52 -38.73 50.74
N ALA A 7 -0.74 -37.43 50.47
CA ALA A 7 -2.02 -36.67 50.49
C ALA A 7 -1.72 -35.15 50.42
N GLY A 8 -2.54 -34.23 49.89
CA GLY A 8 -3.91 -34.28 49.41
C GLY A 8 -4.34 -32.93 48.83
N THR A 9 -5.46 -32.96 48.11
CA THR A 9 -6.18 -31.87 47.44
C THR A 9 -6.90 -30.91 48.41
N ARG A 10 -7.08 -29.64 48.01
CA ARG A 10 -8.23 -28.82 48.43
C ARG A 10 -8.51 -27.64 47.49
N THR A 11 -9.78 -27.54 47.12
CA THR A 11 -10.49 -26.49 46.39
C THR A 11 -11.08 -25.45 47.34
N SER A 12 -11.21 -24.18 46.90
CA SER A 12 -12.17 -23.16 47.44
C SER A 12 -12.15 -21.93 46.52
N SER A 13 -13.15 -21.70 45.67
CA SER A 13 -14.42 -20.97 45.90
C SER A 13 -14.31 -19.43 45.81
N ALA A 14 -15.06 -18.88 44.84
CA ALA A 14 -15.31 -17.46 44.60
C ALA A 14 -16.14 -16.76 45.70
N PRO A 15 -16.24 -15.42 45.68
CA PRO A 15 -17.41 -14.72 46.20
C PRO A 15 -18.18 -13.91 45.13
N ARG A 16 -19.48 -13.80 45.42
CA ARG A 16 -20.57 -13.18 44.66
C ARG A 16 -20.64 -11.65 44.76
N SER A 17 -21.35 -11.12 43.76
CA SER A 17 -22.07 -9.85 43.59
C SER A 17 -22.36 -8.89 44.77
N SER A 18 -22.39 -7.60 44.42
CA SER A 18 -23.42 -6.63 44.88
C SER A 18 -23.50 -5.45 43.87
N ARG A 19 -24.62 -5.32 43.15
CA ARG A 19 -25.72 -4.33 43.31
C ARG A 19 -25.39 -2.86 42.94
N THR A 20 -26.05 -2.43 41.86
CA THR A 20 -26.39 -1.07 41.45
C THR A 20 -27.06 -0.22 42.53
N PRO A 21 -27.02 1.12 42.40
CA PRO A 21 -28.28 1.86 42.28
C PRO A 21 -28.31 2.92 41.16
N ARG A 22 -29.53 3.18 40.70
CA ARG A 22 -29.95 4.17 39.70
C ARG A 22 -29.92 5.61 40.23
N GLY A 23 -29.50 6.54 39.37
CA GLY A 23 -30.33 7.67 38.92
C GLY A 23 -30.26 9.00 39.69
N ARG A 24 -29.85 10.06 39.00
CA ARG A 24 -30.56 11.36 38.96
C ARG A 24 -30.02 12.28 37.85
N ARG A 25 -30.94 12.78 37.03
CA ARG A 25 -30.75 13.87 36.03
C ARG A 25 -30.98 15.23 36.70
N LEU A 26 -30.27 16.27 36.25
CA LEU A 26 -30.67 17.69 36.23
C LEU A 26 -29.67 18.42 35.30
N ALA A 27 -30.05 18.73 34.06
CA ALA A 27 -30.71 19.98 33.64
C ALA A 27 -29.79 21.20 33.74
N TRP A 28 -29.26 21.66 32.60
CA TRP A 28 -28.68 23.00 32.44
C TRP A 28 -29.48 23.77 31.39
N ASN A 29 -29.75 25.02 31.75
CA ASN A 29 -30.74 25.92 31.18
C ASN A 29 -30.37 26.46 29.81
N ALA A 30 -31.40 26.66 28.99
CA ALA A 30 -31.41 27.57 27.86
C ALA A 30 -31.51 29.04 28.34
N GLY A 31 -30.81 29.93 27.64
CA GLY A 31 -30.92 31.39 27.76
C GLY A 31 -30.77 32.02 26.37
N VAL A 32 -31.72 32.89 26.05
CA VAL A 32 -32.06 33.45 24.72
C VAL A 32 -31.51 34.89 24.58
N LEU A 33 -31.58 35.41 23.34
CA LEU A 33 -31.48 36.81 22.84
C LEU A 33 -30.10 37.22 22.29
N GLY A 34 -29.98 37.88 21.12
CA GLY A 34 -31.00 38.47 20.26
C GLY A 34 -30.40 39.10 18.98
N CYS A 35 -31.30 39.51 18.09
CA CYS A 35 -31.08 40.12 16.76
C CYS A 35 -30.22 41.39 16.74
N ALA A 36 -29.54 41.63 15.60
CA ALA A 36 -29.62 42.90 14.85
C ALA A 36 -29.04 42.78 13.42
N LEU A 37 -29.76 43.36 12.46
CA LEU A 37 -29.37 43.62 11.07
C LEU A 37 -28.23 44.65 10.98
N LEU A 38 -27.45 44.65 9.88
CA LEU A 38 -27.44 45.71 8.86
C LEU A 38 -26.50 45.41 7.67
N LEU A 39 -26.91 45.93 6.50
CA LEU A 39 -26.41 45.72 5.14
C LEU A 39 -25.11 46.49 4.76
N HIS A 40 -24.55 46.07 3.60
CA HIS A 40 -23.83 46.82 2.54
C HIS A 40 -22.29 46.78 2.46
N GLY A 41 -21.81 46.19 1.36
CA GLY A 41 -20.90 46.85 0.40
C GLY A 41 -19.39 46.60 0.54
N GLY A 42 -18.76 46.10 -0.52
CA GLY A 42 -17.31 46.21 -0.70
C GLY A 42 -16.66 45.04 -1.44
N SER A 43 -16.68 45.10 -2.77
CA SER A 43 -15.84 44.29 -3.66
C SER A 43 -14.37 44.67 -3.51
N ALA A 44 -13.56 43.74 -3.01
CA ALA A 44 -12.11 43.75 -3.15
C ALA A 44 -11.60 42.31 -3.25
N THR A 45 -11.13 41.92 -4.43
CA THR A 45 -10.46 40.64 -4.68
C THR A 45 -9.03 40.72 -4.14
N PRO A 46 -8.61 39.88 -3.18
CA PRO A 46 -7.21 39.73 -2.86
C PRO A 46 -6.59 38.78 -3.89
N SER A 47 -5.53 39.24 -4.53
CA SER A 47 -4.59 38.40 -5.27
C SER A 47 -3.94 37.41 -4.30
N PHE A 48 -4.29 36.13 -4.41
CA PHE A 48 -3.61 35.07 -3.66
C PHE A 48 -2.36 34.63 -4.43
N ALA A 49 -1.21 35.12 -3.99
CA ALA A 49 0.06 34.46 -4.23
C ALA A 49 -0.03 33.03 -3.66
N GLY A 50 0.25 32.03 -4.51
CA GLY A 50 0.21 30.62 -4.15
C GLY A 50 1.26 30.29 -3.08
N ALA A 51 0.84 30.28 -1.82
CA ALA A 51 1.58 29.64 -0.74
C ALA A 51 1.28 28.14 -0.75
N SER A 52 2.35 27.34 -0.79
CA SER A 52 2.35 25.88 -0.78
C SER A 52 1.63 25.31 0.43
N ALA A 53 0.45 24.72 0.22
CA ALA A 53 -0.29 23.97 1.25
C ALA A 53 0.50 22.77 1.83
N GLY A 54 1.57 22.31 1.15
CA GLY A 54 2.41 21.21 1.62
C GLY A 54 3.37 21.55 2.78
N THR A 55 3.67 22.83 3.03
CA THR A 55 4.67 23.23 4.06
C THR A 55 4.08 23.41 5.46
N SER A 56 2.77 23.58 5.62
CA SER A 56 2.15 23.79 6.95
C SER A 56 1.92 22.48 7.70
N ALA A 57 1.43 21.43 7.01
CA ALA A 57 1.22 20.11 7.62
C ALA A 57 2.54 19.45 8.05
N ALA A 58 3.59 19.53 7.22
CA ALA A 58 4.91 18.99 7.56
C ALA A 58 5.50 19.63 8.82
N ARG A 59 5.32 20.95 9.02
CA ARG A 59 5.74 21.62 10.28
C ARG A 59 4.99 21.11 11.51
N GLY A 60 3.80 20.55 11.35
CA GLY A 60 2.99 20.02 12.45
C GLY A 60 3.56 18.75 13.08
N PHE A 61 4.24 17.89 12.30
CA PHE A 61 4.76 16.62 12.79
C PHE A 61 6.13 16.74 13.48
N ALA A 62 6.81 17.88 13.34
CA ALA A 62 8.15 18.07 13.90
C ALA A 62 8.22 17.92 15.44
N SER A 63 7.09 18.03 16.15
CA SER A 63 7.01 17.84 17.60
C SER A 63 6.63 16.42 18.05
N ALA A 64 6.28 15.52 17.13
CA ALA A 64 5.89 14.15 17.46
C ALA A 64 7.06 13.36 18.09
N ARG A 65 6.77 12.36 18.90
CA ARG A 65 7.74 11.53 19.60
C ARG A 65 7.59 10.08 19.18
N ALA A 66 8.64 9.29 19.36
CA ALA A 66 8.57 7.84 19.20
C ALA A 66 7.43 7.28 20.06
N GLY A 67 6.59 6.43 19.46
CA GLY A 67 5.38 5.87 20.07
C GLY A 67 4.11 6.70 19.87
N ASP A 68 4.19 7.98 19.47
CA ASP A 68 3.00 8.79 19.22
C ASP A 68 2.19 8.19 18.05
N LEU A 69 0.86 8.23 18.18
CA LEU A 69 -0.07 7.96 17.10
C LEU A 69 -0.43 9.27 16.42
N ILE A 70 -0.08 9.42 15.14
CA ILE A 70 -0.36 10.62 14.36
C ILE A 70 -1.43 10.33 13.32
N GLU A 71 -2.40 11.22 13.19
CA GLU A 71 -3.38 11.17 12.11
C GLU A 71 -2.80 11.81 10.85
N VAL A 72 -2.94 11.12 9.71
CA VAL A 72 -2.44 11.55 8.41
C VAL A 72 -3.47 11.25 7.33
N THR A 73 -3.36 11.94 6.19
CA THR A 73 -3.87 11.44 4.92
C THR A 73 -2.77 10.74 4.14
N LEU A 74 -3.11 9.74 3.32
CA LEU A 74 -2.12 8.93 2.59
C LEU A 74 -1.14 9.76 1.74
N ASP A 75 -1.55 10.92 1.22
CA ASP A 75 -0.69 11.80 0.42
C ASP A 75 0.35 12.61 1.22
N GLN A 76 0.30 12.54 2.55
CA GLN A 76 1.28 13.18 3.44
C GLN A 76 2.51 12.31 3.70
N VAL A 77 2.47 11.01 3.39
CA VAL A 77 3.60 10.10 3.63
C VAL A 77 4.48 9.89 2.40
N ARG A 78 5.79 9.74 2.63
CA ARG A 78 6.81 9.45 1.62
C ARG A 78 7.23 7.98 1.71
N PRO A 79 7.15 7.22 0.61
CA PRO A 79 7.71 5.88 0.54
C PRO A 79 9.22 5.83 0.79
N THR A 80 9.67 4.70 1.32
CA THR A 80 11.08 4.36 1.63
C THR A 80 11.56 3.10 0.91
N GLN A 81 10.79 2.62 -0.07
CA GLN A 81 11.15 1.52 -0.96
C GLN A 81 10.73 1.86 -2.40
N PRO A 82 11.47 1.43 -3.44
CA PRO A 82 11.15 1.70 -4.84
C PRO A 82 10.14 0.74 -5.47
N SER A 83 9.95 -0.44 -4.88
CA SER A 83 9.14 -1.51 -5.46
C SER A 83 8.10 -2.07 -4.48
N LEU A 84 7.11 -2.75 -5.02
CA LEU A 84 6.06 -3.48 -4.29
C LEU A 84 5.87 -4.83 -4.97
N GLY A 85 5.45 -5.84 -4.22
CA GLY A 85 4.83 -7.02 -4.83
C GLY A 85 3.39 -6.68 -5.24
N TYR A 86 3.13 -6.52 -6.53
CA TYR A 86 1.81 -6.08 -7.01
C TYR A 86 0.71 -7.11 -6.72
N ASP A 87 0.99 -8.41 -6.82
CA ASP A 87 -0.05 -9.42 -6.63
C ASP A 87 -0.59 -9.44 -5.18
N GLN A 88 0.20 -9.00 -4.19
CA GLN A 88 -0.30 -8.76 -2.83
C GLN A 88 -1.34 -7.63 -2.78
N ILE A 89 -1.13 -6.56 -3.55
CA ILE A 89 -2.08 -5.45 -3.65
C ILE A 89 -3.29 -5.88 -4.47
N PHE A 90 -3.08 -6.63 -5.55
CA PHE A 90 -4.17 -7.18 -6.37
C PHE A 90 -5.05 -8.13 -5.58
N TYR A 91 -4.50 -8.93 -4.66
CA TYR A 91 -5.30 -9.69 -3.69
C TYR A 91 -6.24 -8.77 -2.92
N LYS A 92 -5.69 -7.75 -2.26
CA LYS A 92 -6.48 -6.81 -1.44
C LYS A 92 -7.54 -6.13 -2.30
N LEU A 93 -7.17 -5.54 -3.43
CA LEU A 93 -8.11 -4.83 -4.30
C LEU A 93 -9.16 -5.75 -4.92
N GLY A 94 -8.79 -6.99 -5.28
CA GLY A 94 -9.72 -8.01 -5.75
C GLY A 94 -10.78 -8.32 -4.71
N ARG A 95 -10.37 -8.59 -3.47
CA ARG A 95 -11.28 -8.85 -2.36
C ARG A 95 -12.12 -7.63 -1.98
N TYR A 96 -11.53 -6.43 -1.97
CA TYR A 96 -12.24 -5.18 -1.68
C TYR A 96 -13.37 -4.91 -2.68
N SER A 97 -13.16 -5.28 -3.94
CA SER A 97 -14.15 -5.12 -5.03
C SER A 97 -15.17 -6.26 -5.12
N SER A 98 -15.04 -7.30 -4.29
CA SER A 98 -15.91 -8.48 -4.30
C SER A 98 -16.99 -8.41 -3.23
N THR A 99 -18.15 -9.01 -3.50
CA THR A 99 -19.26 -9.17 -2.54
C THR A 99 -19.10 -10.38 -1.63
N LYS A 100 -18.12 -11.26 -1.88
CA LYS A 100 -18.03 -12.58 -1.21
C LYS A 100 -17.96 -12.53 0.31
N ASP A 101 -17.37 -11.48 0.90
CA ASP A 101 -17.40 -11.31 2.35
C ASP A 101 -18.82 -10.99 2.85
N GLU A 102 -19.54 -10.11 2.15
CA GLU A 102 -20.90 -9.68 2.46
C GLU A 102 -21.92 -10.80 2.24
N ASP A 103 -21.76 -11.58 1.16
CA ASP A 103 -22.56 -12.77 0.86
C ASP A 103 -22.47 -13.82 1.98
N ARG A 104 -21.36 -13.81 2.73
CA ARG A 104 -21.12 -14.66 3.92
C ARG A 104 -21.53 -14.00 5.24
N GLY A 105 -22.22 -12.86 5.19
CA GLY A 105 -22.68 -12.12 6.36
C GLY A 105 -21.56 -11.45 7.15
N LYS A 106 -20.42 -11.15 6.49
CA LYS A 106 -19.30 -10.39 7.07
C LYS A 106 -19.26 -8.98 6.48
N PHE A 107 -18.57 -8.06 7.15
CA PHE A 107 -18.20 -6.81 6.50
C PHE A 107 -17.14 -7.08 5.43
N ASN A 108 -17.13 -6.27 4.38
CA ASN A 108 -16.10 -6.36 3.36
C ASN A 108 -14.71 -6.15 4.00
N LYS A 109 -13.73 -6.99 3.63
CA LYS A 109 -12.39 -7.02 4.26
C LYS A 109 -11.66 -5.67 4.27
N ARG A 110 -12.01 -4.73 3.37
CA ARG A 110 -11.40 -3.40 3.36
C ARG A 110 -11.56 -2.64 4.67
N PHE A 111 -12.68 -2.81 5.37
CA PHE A 111 -12.92 -2.15 6.65
C PHE A 111 -12.09 -2.78 7.77
N ASP A 112 -11.97 -4.11 7.79
CA ASP A 112 -11.09 -4.81 8.74
C ASP A 112 -9.63 -4.38 8.52
N ASP A 113 -9.17 -4.38 7.26
CA ASP A 113 -7.79 -4.00 6.93
C ASP A 113 -7.51 -2.54 7.35
N TRP A 114 -8.49 -1.64 7.17
CA TRP A 114 -8.36 -0.26 7.64
C TRP A 114 -8.31 -0.18 9.17
N CYS A 115 -9.23 -0.85 9.87
CA CYS A 115 -9.27 -0.86 11.33
C CYS A 115 -7.97 -1.42 11.92
N GLU A 116 -7.42 -2.49 11.34
CA GLU A 116 -6.17 -3.13 11.76
C GLU A 116 -5.01 -2.17 11.58
N THR A 117 -4.89 -1.58 10.38
CA THR A 117 -3.85 -0.59 10.06
C THR A 117 -3.95 0.62 11.00
N ASN A 118 -5.17 1.01 11.37
CA ASN A 118 -5.45 2.13 12.28
C ASN A 118 -5.26 1.78 13.78
N GLY A 119 -4.86 0.55 14.10
CA GLY A 119 -4.60 0.06 15.46
C GLY A 119 -5.85 -0.37 16.23
N GLN A 120 -7.00 -0.48 15.56
CA GLN A 120 -8.32 -0.65 16.16
C GLN A 120 -8.95 -2.03 15.96
N GLY A 121 -8.18 -3.04 15.55
CA GLY A 121 -8.65 -4.42 15.34
C GLY A 121 -9.48 -4.55 14.05
N GLU A 122 -10.58 -5.30 14.09
CA GLU A 122 -11.46 -5.51 12.93
C GLU A 122 -12.64 -4.53 12.92
N ALA A 123 -13.42 -4.50 11.83
CA ALA A 123 -14.64 -3.69 11.76
C ALA A 123 -15.74 -4.24 12.69
N ALA A 124 -16.38 -3.34 13.45
CA ALA A 124 -17.46 -3.67 14.39
C ALA A 124 -18.86 -3.30 13.84
N SER A 125 -18.96 -2.22 13.07
CA SER A 125 -20.16 -1.84 12.34
C SER A 125 -19.81 -1.09 11.07
N VAL A 126 -20.60 -1.24 10.02
CA VAL A 126 -20.40 -0.55 8.73
C VAL A 126 -21.74 -0.02 8.25
N ASP A 127 -21.82 1.30 8.04
CA ASP A 127 -23.04 1.94 7.55
C ASP A 127 -23.26 1.64 6.05
N ALA A 128 -24.51 1.79 5.60
CA ALA A 128 -24.82 1.68 4.18
C ALA A 128 -24.10 2.79 3.40
N GLY A 129 -23.30 2.41 2.41
CA GLY A 129 -22.51 3.36 1.62
C GLY A 129 -21.23 3.84 2.30
N ALA A 130 -20.78 3.17 3.38
CA ALA A 130 -19.50 3.46 4.02
C ALA A 130 -18.32 3.37 3.04
N THR A 131 -17.32 4.22 3.26
CA THR A 131 -16.14 4.33 2.40
C THR A 131 -14.86 4.45 3.22
N LEU A 132 -13.73 4.00 2.67
CA LEU A 132 -12.42 4.24 3.29
C LEU A 132 -12.05 5.73 3.33
N ALA A 133 -12.56 6.53 2.40
CA ALA A 133 -12.36 7.99 2.38
C ALA A 133 -13.08 8.71 3.55
N ASP A 134 -14.12 8.10 4.12
CA ASP A 134 -14.84 8.62 5.29
C ASP A 134 -14.94 7.57 6.42
N PRO A 135 -13.90 7.43 7.25
CA PRO A 135 -13.91 6.46 8.35
C PRO A 135 -14.91 6.76 9.47
N SER A 136 -15.65 7.88 9.42
CA SER A 136 -16.75 8.11 10.35
C SER A 136 -17.99 7.26 10.02
N SER A 137 -18.04 6.67 8.82
CA SER A 137 -19.12 5.81 8.33
C SER A 137 -19.04 4.35 8.79
N PHE A 138 -18.06 3.99 9.61
CA PHE A 138 -17.93 2.66 10.20
C PHE A 138 -17.22 2.74 11.57
N THR A 139 -17.30 1.67 12.35
CA THR A 139 -16.60 1.57 13.64
C THR A 139 -15.72 0.34 13.69
N CYS A 140 -14.72 0.38 14.56
CA CYS A 140 -13.78 -0.71 14.80
C CYS A 140 -14.00 -1.36 16.17
N SER A 141 -13.59 -2.61 16.30
CA SER A 141 -13.75 -3.43 17.50
C SER A 141 -13.02 -2.90 18.73
N ILE A 142 -11.91 -2.17 18.53
CA ILE A 142 -11.17 -1.50 19.59
C ILE A 142 -11.41 0.02 19.48
N PRO A 143 -12.02 0.67 20.50
CA PRO A 143 -12.23 2.11 20.49
C PRO A 143 -10.90 2.89 20.45
N ALA A 144 -10.88 4.04 19.78
CA ALA A 144 -9.71 4.90 19.75
C ALA A 144 -9.30 5.32 21.18
N GLY A 145 -8.01 5.21 21.50
CA GLY A 145 -7.47 5.42 22.84
C GLY A 145 -7.55 4.19 23.76
N GLN A 146 -8.04 3.06 23.26
CA GLN A 146 -8.06 1.76 23.95
C GLN A 146 -7.25 0.70 23.20
N GLU A 147 -6.33 1.12 22.34
CA GLU A 147 -5.43 0.21 21.61
C GLU A 147 -4.64 -0.66 22.60
N THR A 148 -4.49 -1.94 22.27
CA THR A 148 -3.71 -2.90 23.06
C THR A 148 -2.26 -2.88 22.60
N GLU A 149 -1.35 -3.48 23.38
CA GLU A 149 0.04 -3.66 22.94
C GLU A 149 0.11 -4.39 21.59
N ASP A 150 -0.66 -5.47 21.44
CA ASP A 150 -0.75 -6.24 20.20
C ASP A 150 -1.28 -5.39 19.03
N SER A 151 -2.35 -4.60 19.24
CA SER A 151 -2.92 -3.78 18.17
C SER A 151 -1.99 -2.61 17.80
N LEU A 152 -1.24 -2.06 18.77
CA LEU A 152 -0.19 -1.06 18.54
C LEU A 152 1.04 -1.64 17.82
N ALA A 153 1.34 -2.93 18.01
CA ALA A 153 2.43 -3.61 17.32
C ALA A 153 2.11 -3.88 15.84
N GLN A 154 0.83 -4.02 15.48
CA GLN A 154 0.39 -4.23 14.09
C GLN A 154 0.31 -2.93 13.27
N MET A 155 0.21 -1.78 13.95
CA MET A 155 0.12 -0.47 13.31
C MET A 155 1.29 -0.18 12.38
N LYS A 156 0.98 0.51 11.29
CA LYS A 156 1.97 0.93 10.30
C LYS A 156 2.76 2.12 10.78
N THR A 157 4.05 2.13 10.45
CA THR A 157 5.03 2.98 11.12
C THR A 157 5.64 4.01 10.20
N VAL A 158 6.04 5.14 10.78
CA VAL A 158 6.72 6.24 10.09
C VAL A 158 7.89 6.78 10.90
N VAL A 159 8.88 7.32 10.22
CA VAL A 159 9.91 8.18 10.79
C VAL A 159 9.65 9.63 10.39
N VAL A 160 9.71 10.55 11.36
CA VAL A 160 9.62 11.99 11.10
C VAL A 160 11.01 12.49 10.69
N GLY A 161 11.21 12.78 9.41
CA GLY A 161 12.45 13.29 8.85
C GLY A 161 12.56 14.82 8.81
N PRO A 162 13.63 15.37 8.21
CA PRO A 162 13.91 16.81 8.15
C PRO A 162 12.72 17.63 7.66
N GLY A 163 12.47 18.76 8.32
CA GLY A 163 11.32 19.62 8.04
C GLY A 163 9.96 19.05 8.46
N GLY A 164 9.96 17.92 9.20
CA GLY A 164 8.76 17.22 9.65
C GLY A 164 8.08 16.37 8.56
N THR A 165 8.84 15.99 7.52
CA THR A 165 8.36 15.08 6.47
C THR A 165 8.20 13.67 7.02
N LEU A 166 7.08 13.00 6.75
CA LEU A 166 6.84 11.63 7.19
C LEU A 166 7.37 10.62 6.16
N TYR A 167 8.22 9.70 6.60
CA TYR A 167 8.77 8.61 5.79
C TYR A 167 8.21 7.29 6.30
N LEU A 168 7.48 6.57 5.45
CA LEU A 168 6.82 5.31 5.79
C LEU A 168 7.84 4.21 5.97
N THR A 169 7.91 3.56 7.13
CA THR A 169 8.85 2.46 7.40
C THR A 169 8.19 1.10 7.26
N ASP A 170 6.90 0.98 7.60
CA ASP A 170 6.06 -0.18 7.30
C ASP A 170 4.72 0.25 6.68
N GLY A 171 4.11 -0.62 5.90
CA GLY A 171 2.73 -0.47 5.42
C GLY A 171 2.56 -0.05 3.97
N HIS A 172 3.62 -0.03 3.15
CA HIS A 172 3.54 0.43 1.76
C HIS A 172 2.50 -0.34 0.94
N HIS A 173 2.36 -1.65 1.15
CA HIS A 173 1.31 -2.46 0.53
C HIS A 173 -0.09 -2.07 1.04
N SER A 174 -0.33 -2.05 2.36
CA SER A 174 -1.65 -1.73 2.93
C SER A 174 -2.10 -0.32 2.55
N LEU A 175 -1.25 0.68 2.74
CA LEU A 175 -1.57 2.07 2.42
C LEU A 175 -1.71 2.28 0.90
N THR A 176 -0.93 1.58 0.06
CA THR A 176 -1.17 1.61 -1.39
C THR A 176 -2.48 0.93 -1.76
N SER A 177 -2.90 -0.14 -1.10
CA SER A 177 -4.22 -0.73 -1.32
C SER A 177 -5.35 0.23 -0.96
N PHE A 178 -5.23 1.03 0.11
CA PHE A 178 -6.21 2.08 0.43
C PHE A 178 -6.17 3.25 -0.56
N TRP A 179 -4.99 3.58 -1.08
CA TRP A 179 -4.84 4.57 -2.14
C TRP A 179 -5.53 4.15 -3.45
N GLU A 180 -5.42 2.87 -3.81
CA GLU A 180 -5.94 2.32 -5.06
C GLU A 180 -7.39 1.83 -4.96
N ALA A 181 -7.94 1.69 -3.74
CA ALA A 181 -9.33 1.34 -3.53
C ALA A 181 -10.27 2.37 -4.16
N ALA A 182 -11.36 1.90 -4.78
CA ALA A 182 -12.31 2.75 -5.49
C ALA A 182 -13.00 3.78 -4.58
N ASP A 183 -13.16 3.45 -3.31
CA ASP A 183 -13.76 4.27 -2.25
C ASP A 183 -12.71 4.85 -1.28
N GLY A 184 -11.43 4.78 -1.65
CA GLY A 184 -10.31 5.34 -0.91
C GLY A 184 -9.66 6.53 -1.63
N GLY A 185 -8.33 6.52 -1.70
CA GLY A 185 -7.55 7.53 -2.43
C GLY A 185 -6.58 8.35 -1.58
N PRO A 186 -5.92 9.37 -2.17
CA PRO A 186 -4.86 10.14 -1.52
C PRO A 186 -5.27 10.81 -0.20
N LYS A 187 -6.56 11.07 -0.03
CA LYS A 187 -7.13 11.76 1.13
C LYS A 187 -7.71 10.84 2.19
N THR A 188 -7.63 9.51 2.00
CA THR A 188 -8.02 8.54 3.04
C THR A 188 -7.27 8.84 4.34
N PRO A 189 -7.96 9.13 5.44
CA PRO A 189 -7.33 9.35 6.72
C PRO A 189 -6.97 8.01 7.38
N VAL A 190 -5.85 7.98 8.09
CA VAL A 190 -5.38 6.84 8.87
C VAL A 190 -4.43 7.33 9.96
N ARG A 191 -4.30 6.58 11.05
CA ARG A 191 -3.31 6.82 12.09
C ARG A 191 -2.09 5.93 11.87
N LEU A 192 -0.91 6.52 12.03
CA LEU A 192 0.37 5.82 11.96
C LEU A 192 1.12 6.00 13.27
N ARG A 193 1.95 5.01 13.60
CA ARG A 193 2.80 5.06 14.80
C ARG A 193 4.18 5.61 14.45
N VAL A 194 4.66 6.57 15.21
CA VAL A 194 5.99 7.16 15.00
C VAL A 194 7.06 6.22 15.56
N THR A 195 7.98 5.75 14.72
CA THR A 195 9.16 4.97 15.12
C THR A 195 10.22 5.88 15.74
N ALA A 196 10.55 6.97 15.05
CA ALA A 196 11.55 7.94 15.51
C ALA A 196 11.25 9.34 14.98
N ASN A 197 11.72 10.36 15.70
CA ASN A 197 11.74 11.74 15.21
C ASN A 197 13.18 12.20 14.98
N LEU A 198 13.53 12.31 13.71
CA LEU A 198 14.82 12.72 13.17
C LEU A 198 14.75 14.11 12.50
N SER A 199 13.71 14.89 12.79
CA SER A 199 13.41 16.15 12.10
C SER A 199 14.46 17.24 12.25
N ARG A 200 15.34 17.12 13.24
CA ARG A 200 16.45 18.03 13.53
C ARG A 200 17.75 17.66 12.82
N LEU A 201 17.83 16.49 12.18
CA LEU A 201 19.02 16.08 11.44
C LEU A 201 19.15 16.85 10.12
N SER A 202 20.39 16.96 9.62
CA SER A 202 20.60 17.31 8.22
C SER A 202 20.05 16.20 7.31
N THR A 203 19.78 16.51 6.04
CA THR A 203 19.31 15.49 5.08
C THR A 203 20.28 14.31 4.95
N GLU A 204 21.59 14.57 4.99
CA GLU A 204 22.62 13.53 4.92
C GLU A 204 22.59 12.62 6.16
N ALA A 205 22.61 13.21 7.36
CA ALA A 205 22.56 12.45 8.62
C ALA A 205 21.24 11.68 8.77
N PHE A 206 20.12 12.25 8.31
CA PHE A 206 18.84 11.57 8.26
C PHE A 206 18.89 10.29 7.43
N TRP A 207 19.39 10.37 6.19
CA TRP A 207 19.45 9.19 5.34
C TRP A 207 20.49 8.17 5.80
N GLN A 208 21.53 8.60 6.52
CA GLN A 208 22.44 7.69 7.19
C GLN A 208 21.71 6.90 8.29
N GLU A 209 21.00 7.60 9.18
CA GLU A 209 20.21 6.96 10.24
C GLU A 209 19.15 6.00 9.70
N MET A 210 18.45 6.38 8.62
CA MET A 210 17.46 5.50 7.96
C MET A 210 18.10 4.20 7.45
N ARG A 211 19.36 4.24 6.98
CA ARG A 211 20.10 3.04 6.53
C ARG A 211 20.59 2.21 7.70
N ASP A 212 21.16 2.87 8.71
CA ASP A 212 21.77 2.18 9.87
C ASP A 212 20.73 1.43 10.72
N ASN A 213 19.45 1.83 10.62
CA ASN A 213 18.33 1.19 11.31
C ASN A 213 17.45 0.32 10.38
N ASP A 214 17.87 0.03 9.15
CA ASP A 214 17.07 -0.74 8.17
C ASP A 214 15.65 -0.17 7.94
N TRP A 215 15.49 1.16 7.95
CA TRP A 215 14.20 1.86 7.73
C TRP A 215 13.98 2.30 6.28
N VAL A 216 14.91 1.96 5.38
CA VAL A 216 14.82 2.25 3.95
C VAL A 216 15.33 1.07 3.13
N TRP A 217 14.55 0.69 2.12
CA TRP A 217 14.94 -0.33 1.15
C TRP A 217 15.43 0.32 -0.13
N LEU A 218 16.72 0.19 -0.43
CA LEU A 218 17.37 0.83 -1.57
C LEU A 218 17.82 -0.19 -2.63
N LYS A 219 16.99 -1.21 -2.89
CA LYS A 219 17.16 -2.15 -4.00
C LYS A 219 15.91 -2.10 -4.89
N ASP A 220 16.09 -2.02 -6.21
CA ASP A 220 15.00 -2.00 -7.19
C ASP A 220 14.29 -3.36 -7.31
N GLU A 221 13.29 -3.46 -8.19
CA GLU A 221 12.53 -4.70 -8.44
C GLU A 221 13.36 -5.86 -8.99
N ASN A 222 14.60 -5.60 -9.39
CA ASN A 222 15.57 -6.59 -9.86
C ASN A 222 16.67 -6.88 -8.82
N GLY A 223 16.57 -6.31 -7.61
CA GLY A 223 17.56 -6.44 -6.55
C GLY A 223 18.80 -5.55 -6.74
N ARG A 224 18.80 -4.62 -7.69
CA ARG A 224 19.95 -3.72 -7.93
C ARG A 224 19.89 -2.52 -7.00
N ALA A 225 21.04 -2.09 -6.49
CA ALA A 225 21.12 -0.92 -5.62
C ALA A 225 20.61 0.35 -6.33
N VAL A 226 19.84 1.16 -5.61
CA VAL A 226 19.38 2.49 -6.02
C VAL A 226 19.74 3.54 -4.98
N THR A 227 19.67 4.81 -5.38
CA THR A 227 19.89 5.96 -4.51
C THR A 227 18.56 6.54 -4.01
N VAL A 228 18.58 7.29 -2.91
CA VAL A 228 17.37 7.84 -2.27
C VAL A 228 16.55 8.76 -3.18
N ASP A 229 17.14 9.37 -4.21
CA ASP A 229 16.44 10.19 -5.21
C ASP A 229 15.58 9.36 -6.18
N ARG A 230 15.77 8.04 -6.21
CA ARG A 230 14.93 7.10 -6.95
C ARG A 230 13.73 6.61 -6.16
N LEU A 231 13.62 6.95 -4.87
CA LEU A 231 12.45 6.60 -4.08
C LEU A 231 11.21 7.33 -4.58
N PRO A 232 10.03 6.69 -4.56
CA PRO A 232 8.80 7.32 -4.98
C PRO A 232 8.44 8.51 -4.08
N SER A 233 7.89 9.57 -4.68
CA SER A 233 7.50 10.77 -3.92
C SER A 233 6.14 10.65 -3.22
N ARG A 234 5.35 9.62 -3.53
CA ARG A 234 4.03 9.35 -2.95
C ARG A 234 3.66 7.89 -3.19
N LEU A 235 2.63 7.43 -2.48
CA LEU A 235 2.03 6.10 -2.65
C LEU A 235 1.29 5.96 -4.01
N GLY A 236 0.81 4.74 -4.28
CA GLY A 236 0.05 4.38 -5.49
C GLY A 236 0.84 3.47 -6.42
N LEU A 237 0.21 2.44 -6.98
CA LEU A 237 0.83 1.40 -7.81
C LEU A 237 1.73 2.00 -8.90
N SER A 238 1.24 2.99 -9.66
CA SER A 238 2.00 3.66 -10.73
C SER A 238 3.29 4.36 -10.30
N ARG A 239 3.57 4.47 -9.00
CA ARG A 239 4.77 5.09 -8.43
C ARG A 239 5.85 4.08 -8.08
N PHE A 240 5.48 2.82 -7.92
CA PHE A 240 6.39 1.74 -7.58
C PHE A 240 6.66 0.88 -8.82
N HIS A 241 7.69 0.06 -8.73
CA HIS A 241 7.92 -1.04 -9.66
C HIS A 241 7.37 -2.34 -9.07
N ASP A 242 6.96 -3.28 -9.94
CA ASP A 242 6.52 -4.61 -9.51
C ASP A 242 7.71 -5.54 -9.28
N ASP A 243 7.97 -5.89 -8.02
CA ASP A 243 8.91 -6.95 -7.66
C ASP A 243 8.15 -8.29 -7.56
N ARG A 244 8.29 -9.10 -8.62
CA ARG A 244 7.64 -10.42 -8.72
C ARG A 244 8.04 -11.38 -7.61
N TYR A 245 9.26 -11.29 -7.06
CA TYR A 245 9.67 -12.12 -5.93
C TYR A 245 9.08 -11.61 -4.62
N ARG A 246 8.91 -10.29 -4.47
CA ARG A 246 8.18 -9.73 -3.34
C ARG A 246 6.71 -10.15 -3.33
N SER A 247 6.09 -10.29 -4.50
CA SER A 247 4.75 -10.88 -4.67
C SER A 247 4.75 -12.36 -4.26
N LEU A 248 5.68 -13.16 -4.81
CA LEU A 248 5.81 -14.58 -4.50
C LEU A 248 5.94 -14.84 -2.99
N VAL A 249 6.85 -14.13 -2.32
CA VAL A 249 7.12 -14.30 -0.88
C VAL A 249 5.89 -13.99 -0.02
N TYR A 250 5.03 -13.06 -0.43
CA TYR A 250 3.78 -12.81 0.30
C TYR A 250 2.88 -14.05 0.35
N PHE A 251 2.89 -14.85 -0.72
CA PHE A 251 2.12 -16.08 -0.80
C PHE A 251 2.81 -17.27 -0.13
N THR A 252 4.12 -17.21 0.17
CA THR A 252 4.84 -18.26 0.91
C THR A 252 4.82 -18.09 2.44
N ARG A 253 4.34 -16.94 2.98
CA ARG A 253 4.14 -16.79 4.44
C ARG A 253 3.18 -17.87 4.94
N GLY A 254 3.52 -18.50 6.07
CA GLY A 254 2.79 -19.62 6.67
C GLY A 254 3.04 -20.95 5.97
N ILE A 255 3.88 -20.97 4.92
CA ILE A 255 4.19 -22.15 4.12
C ILE A 255 5.69 -22.46 4.14
N GLY A 256 6.53 -21.45 3.86
CA GLY A 256 7.99 -21.57 3.90
C GLY A 256 8.65 -20.80 5.06
N TYR A 257 8.00 -19.76 5.55
CA TYR A 257 8.49 -18.91 6.65
C TYR A 257 7.32 -18.25 7.38
N ASP A 258 7.55 -17.73 8.57
CA ASP A 258 6.63 -16.82 9.26
C ASP A 258 7.36 -15.61 9.88
N ARG A 259 6.61 -14.59 10.30
CA ARG A 259 7.15 -13.49 11.11
C ARG A 259 7.18 -13.91 12.57
N ALA A 260 8.36 -13.86 13.16
CA ALA A 260 8.54 -13.89 14.61
C ALA A 260 8.60 -12.47 15.20
N ASP A 261 8.42 -12.35 16.51
CA ASP A 261 8.67 -11.09 17.22
C ASP A 261 10.11 -10.60 16.98
N GLY A 262 10.25 -9.32 16.64
CA GLY A 262 11.55 -8.75 16.28
C GLY A 262 12.09 -9.18 14.91
N SER A 263 11.25 -9.74 14.03
CA SER A 263 11.59 -10.00 12.63
C SER A 263 12.29 -8.81 11.99
N ALA A 264 13.24 -9.10 11.11
CA ALA A 264 13.95 -8.08 10.34
C ALA A 264 12.97 -7.14 9.60
N GLU A 265 13.31 -5.85 9.56
CA GLU A 265 12.67 -4.92 8.62
C GLU A 265 12.87 -5.42 7.18
N PHE A 266 11.86 -5.22 6.33
CA PHE A 266 11.86 -5.71 4.96
C PHE A 266 12.06 -7.23 4.79
N LEU A 267 11.71 -8.05 5.80
CA LEU A 267 11.85 -9.53 5.78
C LEU A 267 11.46 -10.18 4.44
N GLU A 268 10.33 -9.77 3.86
CA GLU A 268 9.85 -10.35 2.61
C GLU A 268 10.73 -10.02 1.41
N PHE A 269 11.40 -8.86 1.41
CA PHE A 269 12.40 -8.53 0.40
C PHE A 269 13.73 -9.27 0.61
N LEU A 270 14.09 -9.57 1.86
CA LEU A 270 15.26 -10.39 2.16
C LEU A 270 15.09 -11.80 1.57
N TRP A 271 13.96 -12.45 1.84
CA TRP A 271 13.62 -13.72 1.20
C TRP A 271 13.51 -13.61 -0.32
N GLY A 272 12.91 -12.54 -0.83
CA GLY A 272 12.78 -12.30 -2.26
C GLY A 272 14.14 -12.16 -2.97
N THR A 273 15.12 -11.54 -2.31
CA THR A 273 16.51 -11.42 -2.79
C THR A 273 17.14 -12.81 -2.93
N TRP A 274 17.00 -13.65 -1.92
CA TRP A 274 17.58 -14.99 -1.92
C TRP A 274 16.93 -15.95 -2.92
N LEU A 275 15.60 -15.88 -3.07
CA LEU A 275 14.84 -16.71 -4.01
C LEU A 275 15.11 -16.33 -5.46
N ARG A 276 15.50 -15.08 -5.74
CA ARG A 276 15.75 -14.58 -7.11
C ARG A 276 16.79 -15.38 -7.88
N ASP A 277 17.77 -15.93 -7.17
CA ASP A 277 18.85 -16.73 -7.76
C ASP A 277 18.54 -18.24 -7.78
N ARG A 278 17.36 -18.66 -7.31
CA ARG A 278 17.00 -20.07 -7.06
C ARG A 278 15.74 -20.54 -7.78
N VAL A 279 14.74 -19.67 -7.89
CA VAL A 279 13.45 -19.99 -8.52
C VAL A 279 13.28 -19.13 -9.76
N ASP A 280 13.51 -19.70 -10.94
CA ASP A 280 13.31 -18.99 -12.20
C ASP A 280 11.82 -18.81 -12.51
N LEU A 281 11.28 -17.62 -12.16
CA LEU A 281 9.89 -17.26 -12.38
C LEU A 281 9.46 -17.20 -13.86
N SER A 282 10.38 -17.34 -14.83
CA SER A 282 10.02 -17.45 -16.25
C SER A 282 9.49 -18.84 -16.62
N ARG A 283 9.68 -19.85 -15.76
CA ARG A 283 9.21 -21.23 -15.96
C ARG A 283 7.74 -21.43 -15.63
N TYR A 284 7.09 -20.43 -15.01
CA TYR A 284 5.71 -20.49 -14.55
C TYR A 284 4.86 -19.45 -15.27
N ASP A 285 3.61 -19.81 -15.55
CA ASP A 285 2.58 -18.86 -15.94
C ASP A 285 1.91 -18.29 -14.68
N LEU A 286 2.43 -17.16 -14.19
CA LEU A 286 1.88 -16.48 -13.01
C LEU A 286 0.50 -15.83 -13.26
N THR A 287 -0.15 -16.08 -14.40
CA THR A 287 -1.55 -15.70 -14.66
C THR A 287 -2.52 -16.86 -14.44
N LEU A 288 -2.02 -18.08 -14.24
CA LEU A 288 -2.83 -19.28 -14.00
C LEU A 288 -2.67 -19.75 -12.55
N LEU A 289 -3.79 -20.04 -11.88
CA LEU A 289 -3.80 -20.44 -10.47
C LEU A 289 -2.89 -21.64 -10.20
N ALA A 290 -3.04 -22.73 -10.97
CA ALA A 290 -2.23 -23.93 -10.80
C ALA A 290 -0.73 -23.66 -10.97
N SER A 291 -0.33 -22.95 -12.03
CA SER A 291 1.11 -22.69 -12.29
C SER A 291 1.72 -21.71 -11.29
N TYR A 292 0.94 -20.78 -10.74
CA TYR A 292 1.43 -19.91 -9.66
C TYR A 292 1.51 -20.68 -8.33
N LEU A 293 0.59 -21.59 -8.03
CA LEU A 293 0.72 -22.48 -6.87
C LEU A 293 1.99 -23.36 -6.96
N ASP A 294 2.36 -23.83 -8.15
CA ASP A 294 3.64 -24.52 -8.37
C ASP A 294 4.84 -23.60 -8.01
N ALA A 295 4.82 -22.34 -8.44
CA ALA A 295 5.87 -21.38 -8.08
C ALA A 295 5.93 -21.13 -6.56
N VAL A 296 4.77 -21.02 -5.88
CA VAL A 296 4.69 -20.86 -4.43
C VAL A 296 5.24 -22.10 -3.72
N ARG A 297 4.89 -23.31 -4.19
CA ARG A 297 5.42 -24.57 -3.67
C ARG A 297 6.93 -24.60 -3.80
N ASP A 298 7.47 -24.47 -5.01
CA ASP A 298 8.91 -24.58 -5.26
C ASP A 298 9.71 -23.55 -4.44
N ALA A 299 9.19 -22.33 -4.29
CA ALA A 299 9.80 -21.30 -3.47
C ALA A 299 9.74 -21.60 -1.97
N SER A 300 8.59 -22.05 -1.47
CA SER A 300 8.42 -22.37 -0.05
C SER A 300 9.18 -23.64 0.38
N GLU A 301 9.26 -24.65 -0.49
CA GLU A 301 10.11 -25.83 -0.27
C GLU A 301 11.60 -25.44 -0.25
N ALA A 302 12.05 -24.60 -1.19
CA ALA A 302 13.41 -24.07 -1.15
C ALA A 302 13.71 -23.34 0.17
N MET A 303 12.77 -22.53 0.66
CA MET A 303 12.89 -21.86 1.97
C MET A 303 13.03 -22.87 3.11
N THR A 304 12.18 -23.89 3.21
CA THR A 304 12.21 -24.85 4.33
C THR A 304 13.42 -25.79 4.29
N ASP A 305 13.91 -26.12 3.10
CA ASP A 305 15.00 -27.08 2.88
C ASP A 305 16.39 -26.51 3.19
N VAL A 306 16.54 -25.18 3.24
CA VAL A 306 17.82 -24.57 3.61
C VAL A 306 18.12 -24.83 5.09
N PRO A 307 19.35 -25.26 5.45
CA PRO A 307 19.72 -25.40 6.85
C PRO A 307 19.53 -24.09 7.62
N GLY A 308 18.96 -24.16 8.81
CA GLY A 308 18.55 -22.99 9.59
C GLY A 308 19.65 -21.97 9.87
N ASP A 309 20.89 -22.45 10.06
CA ASP A 309 22.09 -21.65 10.31
C ASP A 309 22.76 -21.08 9.05
N THR A 310 22.22 -21.39 7.87
CA THR A 310 22.75 -20.87 6.60
C THR A 310 22.44 -19.38 6.49
N VAL A 311 23.47 -18.56 6.27
CA VAL A 311 23.30 -17.14 5.94
C VAL A 311 22.63 -17.01 4.57
N VAL A 312 21.44 -16.42 4.56
CA VAL A 312 20.56 -16.27 3.39
C VAL A 312 20.83 -14.94 2.70
N THR A 313 20.77 -13.82 3.42
CA THR A 313 21.02 -12.48 2.87
C THR A 313 21.37 -11.49 3.96
N ASP A 314 22.14 -10.45 3.59
CA ASP A 314 22.52 -9.33 4.47
C ASP A 314 23.02 -9.78 5.87
N GLY A 315 23.76 -10.90 5.90
CA GLY A 315 24.35 -11.46 7.12
C GLY A 315 23.40 -12.25 8.02
N ARG A 316 22.12 -12.38 7.67
CA ARG A 316 21.09 -13.08 8.45
C ARG A 316 20.93 -14.53 8.01
N THR A 317 20.76 -15.41 8.99
CA THR A 317 20.50 -16.84 8.81
C THR A 317 19.05 -17.12 8.44
N ALA A 318 18.76 -18.30 7.92
CA ALA A 318 17.40 -18.69 7.54
C ALA A 318 16.45 -18.71 8.75
N ASP A 319 16.91 -19.20 9.91
CA ASP A 319 16.11 -19.20 11.15
C ASP A 319 15.89 -17.77 11.69
N GLU A 320 16.87 -16.86 11.57
CA GLU A 320 16.68 -15.43 11.88
C GLU A 320 15.68 -14.74 10.95
N LEU A 321 15.45 -15.30 9.75
CA LEU A 321 14.42 -14.86 8.81
C LEU A 321 13.12 -15.65 8.95
N GLY A 322 12.95 -16.42 10.03
CA GLY A 322 11.70 -17.09 10.37
C GLY A 322 11.35 -18.29 9.49
N ARG A 323 12.36 -18.95 8.90
CA ARG A 323 12.16 -20.21 8.17
C ARG A 323 11.33 -21.22 8.98
N LEU A 324 10.35 -21.86 8.34
CA LEU A 324 9.62 -22.96 8.98
C LEU A 324 10.45 -24.25 8.99
N ALA A 325 10.34 -25.01 10.07
CA ALA A 325 11.04 -26.28 10.22
C ALA A 325 10.49 -27.37 9.30
N GLU A 326 9.17 -27.36 9.06
CA GLU A 326 8.47 -28.25 8.14
C GLU A 326 7.70 -27.40 7.11
N TRP A 327 7.71 -27.83 5.85
CA TRP A 327 6.93 -27.19 4.81
C TRP A 327 5.44 -27.19 5.18
N ASN A 328 4.78 -26.04 4.99
CA ASN A 328 3.36 -25.83 5.33
C ASN A 328 3.04 -26.14 6.80
N ASP A 329 3.98 -25.89 7.71
CA ASP A 329 3.87 -26.17 9.14
C ASP A 329 3.49 -27.65 9.43
N GLY A 330 3.96 -28.57 8.57
CA GLY A 330 3.68 -30.00 8.66
C GLY A 330 2.30 -30.41 8.15
N GLU A 331 1.47 -29.48 7.68
CA GLU A 331 0.16 -29.76 7.12
C GLU A 331 0.22 -30.29 5.69
N LYS A 332 -0.79 -31.09 5.32
CA LYS A 332 -0.94 -31.59 3.94
C LYS A 332 -1.15 -30.44 2.96
N ASP A 333 -0.80 -30.64 1.70
CA ASP A 333 -1.03 -29.70 0.59
C ASP A 333 -2.49 -29.25 0.41
N THR A 334 -3.45 -30.08 0.80
CA THR A 334 -4.89 -29.79 0.78
C THR A 334 -5.39 -29.12 2.06
N LYS A 335 -4.49 -28.77 2.98
CA LYS A 335 -4.74 -28.16 4.29
C LYS A 335 -3.71 -27.07 4.59
N GLY A 336 -3.84 -26.44 5.77
CA GLY A 336 -2.95 -25.37 6.18
C GLY A 336 -3.03 -24.17 5.23
N GLU A 337 -2.01 -23.32 5.28
CA GLU A 337 -1.96 -22.09 4.49
C GLU A 337 -1.86 -22.38 2.98
N PHE A 338 -1.15 -23.43 2.56
CA PHE A 338 -1.10 -23.81 1.14
C PHE A 338 -2.47 -24.29 0.62
N GLY A 339 -3.21 -25.06 1.43
CA GLY A 339 -4.57 -25.48 1.10
C GLY A 339 -5.53 -24.30 0.97
N ASP A 340 -5.52 -23.38 1.94
CA ASP A 340 -6.34 -22.16 1.93
C ASP A 340 -5.98 -21.23 0.75
N LEU A 341 -4.69 -21.15 0.39
CA LEU A 341 -4.22 -20.40 -0.78
C LEU A 341 -4.75 -20.96 -2.11
N SER A 342 -4.92 -22.27 -2.18
CA SER A 342 -5.23 -23.01 -3.40
C SER A 342 -6.70 -22.96 -3.83
N VAL A 343 -7.58 -22.40 -2.98
CA VAL A 343 -9.02 -22.39 -3.22
C VAL A 343 -9.38 -21.43 -4.38
N PRO A 344 -10.09 -21.91 -5.42
CA PRO A 344 -10.41 -21.12 -6.62
C PRO A 344 -11.46 -20.01 -6.37
N LEU A 345 -11.59 -19.11 -7.35
CA LEU A 345 -12.46 -17.92 -7.23
C LEU A 345 -13.96 -18.26 -7.16
N ASP A 346 -14.39 -19.38 -7.73
CA ASP A 346 -15.79 -19.80 -7.75
C ASP A 346 -16.27 -20.35 -6.39
N ASP A 347 -15.37 -20.69 -5.47
CA ASP A 347 -15.70 -21.07 -4.11
C ASP A 347 -16.29 -19.89 -3.30
N ASP A 348 -17.07 -20.18 -2.27
CA ASP A 348 -17.63 -19.17 -1.37
C ASP A 348 -16.54 -18.44 -0.57
N LYS A 349 -15.41 -19.11 -0.28
CA LYS A 349 -14.25 -18.55 0.43
C LYS A 349 -12.96 -18.76 -0.38
N PRO A 350 -12.76 -18.04 -1.50
CA PRO A 350 -11.55 -18.17 -2.33
C PRO A 350 -10.27 -17.85 -1.58
N GLY A 351 -9.18 -18.46 -2.03
CA GLY A 351 -7.84 -18.18 -1.54
C GLY A 351 -7.36 -16.78 -1.96
N LYS A 352 -6.37 -16.25 -1.22
CA LYS A 352 -5.79 -14.92 -1.51
C LYS A 352 -5.26 -14.80 -2.94
N LEU A 353 -4.70 -15.89 -3.48
CA LEU A 353 -4.16 -15.93 -4.83
C LEU A 353 -5.26 -15.86 -5.91
N ALA A 354 -6.41 -16.50 -5.69
CA ALA A 354 -7.52 -16.45 -6.63
C ALA A 354 -8.04 -15.00 -6.82
N PHE A 355 -8.20 -14.25 -5.72
CA PHE A 355 -8.55 -12.82 -5.78
C PHE A 355 -7.47 -11.98 -6.50
N ALA A 356 -6.19 -12.27 -6.27
CA ALA A 356 -5.09 -11.57 -6.95
C ALA A 356 -5.13 -11.76 -8.46
N LEU A 357 -5.31 -13.02 -8.90
CA LEU A 357 -5.40 -13.37 -10.32
C LEU A 357 -6.64 -12.77 -10.99
N ASP A 358 -7.77 -12.81 -10.31
CA ASP A 358 -9.01 -12.18 -10.77
C ASP A 358 -8.82 -10.68 -11.01
N TYR A 359 -8.26 -9.95 -10.04
CA TYR A 359 -7.97 -8.53 -10.21
C TYR A 359 -6.95 -8.28 -11.32
N ARG A 360 -5.85 -9.05 -11.35
CA ARG A 360 -4.80 -8.96 -12.37
C ARG A 360 -5.33 -9.16 -13.77
N SER A 361 -6.30 -10.06 -13.97
CA SER A 361 -6.92 -10.31 -15.28
C SER A 361 -7.61 -9.06 -15.88
N ARG A 362 -7.98 -8.10 -15.02
CA ARG A 362 -8.57 -6.81 -15.41
C ARG A 362 -7.54 -5.69 -15.57
N VAL A 363 -6.29 -5.91 -15.17
CA VAL A 363 -5.20 -4.94 -15.36
C VAL A 363 -4.71 -5.00 -16.79
N ALA A 364 -4.77 -3.88 -17.49
CA ALA A 364 -4.32 -3.80 -18.87
C ALA A 364 -2.79 -3.99 -18.95
N ALA A 365 -2.34 -4.96 -19.75
CA ALA A 365 -0.91 -5.16 -20.00
C ALA A 365 -0.29 -3.93 -20.67
N SER A 366 0.75 -3.38 -20.08
CA SER A 366 1.42 -2.19 -20.59
C SER A 366 2.52 -2.55 -21.58
N PRO A 367 2.74 -1.76 -22.66
CA PRO A 367 3.82 -2.02 -23.61
C PRO A 367 5.21 -1.84 -22.96
N ASP A 368 6.16 -2.70 -23.37
CA ASP A 368 7.56 -2.56 -22.96
C ASP A 368 8.17 -1.24 -23.44
N CYS A 369 8.97 -0.63 -22.58
CA CYS A 369 9.64 0.63 -22.84
C CYS A 369 10.86 0.43 -23.75
N THR A 370 10.83 0.99 -24.95
CA THR A 370 12.04 1.09 -25.80
C THR A 370 12.92 2.27 -25.42
N ARG A 371 12.34 3.28 -24.75
CA ARG A 371 13.04 4.44 -24.22
C ARG A 371 12.37 4.91 -22.95
N THR A 372 13.13 5.00 -21.87
CA THR A 372 12.65 5.50 -20.58
C THR A 372 13.23 6.88 -20.29
N VAL A 373 12.39 7.78 -19.80
CA VAL A 373 12.77 9.09 -19.27
C VAL A 373 12.41 9.09 -17.80
N THR A 374 13.41 9.34 -16.96
CA THR A 374 13.27 9.51 -15.51
C THR A 374 13.80 10.89 -15.09
N GLY A 375 13.56 11.28 -13.85
CA GLY A 375 14.08 12.54 -13.30
C GLY A 375 13.54 13.79 -14.00
N ARG A 376 14.27 14.90 -13.92
CA ARG A 376 13.85 16.18 -14.52
C ARG A 376 14.26 16.26 -15.99
N ARG A 377 13.33 16.67 -16.85
CA ARG A 377 13.57 16.98 -18.26
C ARG A 377 12.91 18.30 -18.66
N THR A 378 13.64 19.12 -19.41
CA THR A 378 13.12 20.36 -19.99
C THR A 378 13.23 20.32 -21.51
N GLY A 379 12.26 20.90 -22.21
CA GLY A 379 12.19 20.94 -23.66
C GLY A 379 11.15 19.96 -24.22
N ALA A 380 10.83 20.14 -25.51
CA ALA A 380 9.86 19.30 -26.19
C ALA A 380 10.32 17.83 -26.27
N LEU A 381 9.34 16.92 -26.25
CA LEU A 381 9.53 15.48 -26.37
C LEU A 381 8.76 14.97 -27.59
N LEU A 382 9.48 14.65 -28.65
CA LEU A 382 8.93 13.94 -29.80
C LEU A 382 9.05 12.43 -29.58
N VAL A 383 7.94 11.71 -29.73
CA VAL A 383 7.85 10.26 -29.69
C VAL A 383 7.47 9.78 -31.09
N ALA A 384 8.50 9.49 -31.89
CA ALA A 384 8.36 9.19 -33.32
C ALA A 384 8.08 7.71 -33.63
N SER A 385 8.60 6.81 -32.79
CA SER A 385 8.52 5.36 -32.95
C SER A 385 8.74 4.66 -31.61
N GLY A 386 8.39 3.37 -31.53
CA GLY A 386 8.54 2.57 -30.32
C GLY A 386 7.69 3.07 -29.15
N THR A 387 8.00 2.61 -27.96
CA THR A 387 7.35 3.02 -26.71
C THR A 387 8.27 3.95 -25.92
N THR A 388 7.83 5.18 -25.69
CA THR A 388 8.47 6.08 -24.72
C THR A 388 7.73 6.03 -23.40
N CYS A 389 8.46 5.69 -22.33
CA CYS A 389 7.97 5.71 -20.97
C CYS A 389 8.48 6.96 -20.24
N LEU A 390 7.57 7.76 -19.70
CA LEU A 390 7.86 8.74 -18.65
C LEU A 390 7.59 8.05 -17.32
N ASP A 391 8.65 7.77 -16.57
CA ASP A 391 8.58 6.97 -15.35
C ASP A 391 9.16 7.76 -14.18
N ASN A 392 8.31 8.08 -13.20
CA ASN A 392 8.65 8.96 -12.08
C ASN A 392 9.38 10.24 -12.53
N ALA A 393 8.98 10.78 -13.69
CA ALA A 393 9.67 11.89 -14.35
C ALA A 393 8.96 13.22 -14.10
N ARG A 394 9.73 14.31 -14.15
CA ARG A 394 9.22 15.69 -14.19
C ARG A 394 9.62 16.34 -15.49
N LEU A 395 8.68 16.37 -16.44
CA LEU A 395 8.87 16.95 -17.75
C LEU A 395 8.26 18.36 -17.83
N THR A 396 9.02 19.33 -18.33
CA THR A 396 8.53 20.66 -18.67
C THR A 396 8.77 20.93 -20.16
N GLY A 397 7.70 20.90 -20.94
CA GLY A 397 7.72 20.99 -22.41
C GLY A 397 6.56 20.24 -23.04
N ALA A 398 6.31 20.48 -24.33
CA ALA A 398 5.27 19.77 -25.06
C ALA A 398 5.68 18.31 -25.35
N VAL A 399 4.74 17.38 -25.26
CA VAL A 399 4.91 15.98 -25.68
C VAL A 399 4.10 15.75 -26.95
N LEU A 400 4.76 15.34 -28.03
CA LEU A 400 4.13 15.01 -29.31
C LEU A 400 4.38 13.54 -29.64
N VAL A 401 3.31 12.77 -29.80
CA VAL A 401 3.37 11.35 -30.18
C VAL A 401 2.83 11.21 -31.59
N THR A 402 3.67 10.70 -32.49
CA THR A 402 3.30 10.51 -33.89
C THR A 402 2.68 9.14 -34.11
N SER A 403 2.19 8.95 -35.33
CA SER A 403 1.48 7.75 -35.71
C SER A 403 2.31 6.49 -35.51
N GLY A 404 1.77 5.51 -34.79
CA GLY A 404 2.38 4.18 -34.57
C GLY A 404 3.31 4.10 -33.38
N ALA A 405 3.65 5.22 -32.75
CA ALA A 405 4.41 5.23 -31.51
C ALA A 405 3.49 5.09 -30.29
N ASN A 406 4.06 4.68 -29.16
CA ASN A 406 3.36 4.50 -27.89
C ASN A 406 3.89 5.46 -26.83
N LEU A 407 3.00 5.92 -25.97
CA LEU A 407 3.34 6.74 -24.80
C LEU A 407 2.80 6.07 -23.54
N VAL A 408 3.69 5.84 -22.59
CA VAL A 408 3.36 5.36 -21.25
C VAL A 408 3.85 6.41 -20.25
N VAL A 409 2.96 6.91 -19.39
CA VAL A 409 3.26 7.95 -18.39
C VAL A 409 2.83 7.42 -17.04
N ARG A 410 3.81 6.99 -16.24
CA ARG A 410 3.57 6.44 -14.90
C ARG A 410 4.21 7.33 -13.87
N GLY A 411 3.43 7.65 -12.86
CA GLY A 411 3.92 8.42 -11.74
C GLY A 411 4.64 9.71 -12.16
N SER A 412 4.23 10.39 -13.21
CA SER A 412 5.01 11.51 -13.75
C SER A 412 4.27 12.84 -13.61
N THR A 413 5.03 13.92 -13.66
CA THR A 413 4.49 15.28 -13.81
C THR A 413 4.88 15.82 -15.16
N VAL A 414 3.90 16.24 -15.95
CA VAL A 414 4.12 16.87 -17.26
C VAL A 414 3.52 18.26 -17.22
N THR A 415 4.36 19.27 -17.39
CA THR A 415 3.94 20.67 -17.54
C THR A 415 4.14 21.07 -19.00
N GLY A 416 3.04 21.16 -19.75
CA GLY A 416 3.02 21.38 -21.19
C GLY A 416 1.91 20.58 -21.87
N ALA A 417 1.62 20.90 -23.13
CA ALA A 417 0.61 20.18 -23.89
C ALA A 417 1.09 18.76 -24.25
N VAL A 418 0.22 17.76 -24.11
CA VAL A 418 0.42 16.39 -24.57
C VAL A 418 -0.52 16.14 -25.75
N ARG A 419 0.05 15.88 -26.93
CA ARG A 419 -0.72 15.62 -28.15
C ARG A 419 -0.31 14.29 -28.77
N THR A 420 -1.28 13.42 -29.02
CA THR A 420 -1.07 12.16 -29.74
C THR A 420 -1.97 12.11 -30.96
N VAL A 421 -1.42 11.71 -32.11
CA VAL A 421 -2.18 11.53 -33.35
C VAL A 421 -1.81 10.19 -33.97
N GLY A 422 -2.75 9.25 -33.99
CA GLY A 422 -2.55 7.93 -34.54
C GLY A 422 -1.61 7.04 -33.72
N ALA A 423 -1.44 7.28 -32.42
CA ALA A 423 -0.61 6.46 -31.54
C ALA A 423 -1.09 5.00 -31.51
N GLY A 424 -0.20 4.04 -31.20
CA GLY A 424 -0.59 2.65 -30.95
C GLY A 424 -1.36 2.55 -29.63
N THR A 425 -0.63 2.73 -28.52
CA THR A 425 -1.14 2.77 -27.15
C THR A 425 -0.79 4.09 -26.47
N VAL A 426 -1.72 4.62 -25.68
CA VAL A 426 -1.50 5.75 -24.76
C VAL A 426 -1.94 5.35 -23.37
N GLU A 427 -1.00 5.23 -22.44
CA GLU A 427 -1.24 4.93 -21.03
C GLU A 427 -0.76 6.10 -20.17
N ILE A 428 -1.62 6.63 -19.31
CA ILE A 428 -1.27 7.66 -18.34
C ILE A 428 -1.88 7.22 -17.01
N CYS A 429 -1.05 6.94 -16.01
CA CYS A 429 -1.48 6.46 -14.70
C CYS A 429 -0.71 7.16 -13.57
N GLY A 430 -1.45 7.52 -12.51
CA GLY A 430 -0.97 8.23 -11.32
C GLY A 430 -0.14 9.46 -11.61
N SER A 431 -0.43 10.16 -12.70
CA SER A 431 0.36 11.26 -13.23
C SER A 431 -0.39 12.57 -13.13
N THR A 432 0.37 13.67 -13.06
CA THR A 432 -0.18 15.03 -13.05
C THR A 432 0.19 15.73 -14.35
N LEU A 433 -0.81 16.13 -15.12
CA LEU A 433 -0.65 16.88 -16.36
C LEU A 433 -1.17 18.28 -16.15
N THR A 434 -0.32 19.28 -16.33
CA THR A 434 -0.68 20.70 -16.35
C THR A 434 -0.53 21.21 -17.78
N GLY A 435 -1.66 21.43 -18.46
CA GLY A 435 -1.74 21.70 -19.89
C GLY A 435 -2.77 20.83 -20.60
N ALA A 436 -3.01 21.10 -21.88
CA ALA A 436 -4.00 20.35 -22.68
C ALA A 436 -3.52 18.92 -22.98
N LEU A 437 -4.41 17.95 -22.78
CA LEU A 437 -4.25 16.57 -23.26
C LEU A 437 -5.16 16.35 -24.47
N SER A 438 -4.59 16.07 -25.63
CA SER A 438 -5.32 15.74 -26.86
C SER A 438 -4.84 14.40 -27.41
N VAL A 439 -5.72 13.40 -27.38
CA VAL A 439 -5.49 12.04 -27.88
C VAL A 439 -6.43 11.80 -29.05
N SER A 440 -5.89 11.54 -30.24
CA SER A 440 -6.71 11.34 -31.44
C SER A 440 -6.25 10.14 -32.26
N GLY A 441 -7.20 9.30 -32.67
CA GLY A 441 -6.95 8.22 -33.63
C GLY A 441 -6.12 7.05 -33.09
N THR A 442 -6.10 6.83 -31.76
CA THR A 442 -5.34 5.73 -31.15
C THR A 442 -5.80 4.38 -31.69
N ARG A 443 -4.83 3.57 -32.15
CA ARG A 443 -5.09 2.32 -32.88
C ARG A 443 -5.48 1.17 -31.97
N ASP A 444 -4.84 1.06 -30.81
CA ASP A 444 -4.97 -0.10 -29.94
C ASP A 444 -5.77 0.25 -28.68
N ARG A 445 -5.22 1.08 -27.78
CA ARG A 445 -5.86 1.39 -26.50
C ARG A 445 -5.42 2.72 -25.91
N VAL A 446 -6.36 3.40 -25.25
CA VAL A 446 -6.09 4.48 -24.30
C VAL A 446 -6.37 3.97 -22.89
N THR A 447 -5.51 4.27 -21.92
CA THR A 447 -5.72 3.94 -20.50
C THR A 447 -5.42 5.17 -19.66
N LEU A 448 -6.46 5.74 -19.04
CA LEU A 448 -6.37 6.93 -18.17
C LEU A 448 -6.92 6.67 -16.74
N SER A 449 -7.48 5.48 -16.50
CA SER A 449 -8.09 5.04 -15.24
C SER A 449 -8.38 3.54 -15.31
N GLY A 450 -8.78 2.94 -14.19
CA GLY A 450 -9.20 1.54 -14.09
C GLY A 450 -8.21 0.66 -13.32
N PRO A 451 -8.44 -0.66 -13.27
CA PRO A 451 -7.60 -1.58 -12.49
C PRO A 451 -6.11 -1.47 -12.85
N GLY A 452 -5.27 -1.34 -11.82
CA GLY A 452 -3.82 -1.15 -11.96
C GLY A 452 -3.38 0.24 -12.46
N CYS A 453 -4.32 1.15 -12.75
CA CYS A 453 -4.02 2.52 -13.17
C CYS A 453 -4.42 3.51 -12.07
N THR A 454 -3.46 3.86 -11.22
CA THR A 454 -3.63 4.91 -10.19
C THR A 454 -4.28 6.16 -10.78
N ALA A 455 -5.16 6.82 -10.03
CA ALA A 455 -5.87 8.01 -10.48
C ALA A 455 -4.93 9.15 -10.92
N ASN A 456 -5.25 9.79 -12.05
CA ASN A 456 -4.51 10.94 -12.59
C ASN A 456 -5.06 12.28 -12.08
N THR A 457 -4.26 13.34 -12.25
CA THR A 457 -4.71 14.73 -12.09
C THR A 457 -4.50 15.47 -13.40
N PHE A 458 -5.58 15.94 -14.02
CA PHE A 458 -5.54 16.75 -15.23
C PHE A 458 -5.91 18.20 -14.89
N ASP A 459 -4.94 19.10 -15.02
CA ASP A 459 -5.09 20.55 -14.87
C ASP A 459 -5.01 21.20 -16.27
N GLY A 460 -6.12 21.08 -17.00
CA GLY A 460 -6.25 21.49 -18.40
C GLY A 460 -7.32 20.69 -19.14
N PRO A 461 -7.69 21.09 -20.36
CA PRO A 461 -8.69 20.38 -21.14
C PRO A 461 -8.18 18.99 -21.57
N VAL A 462 -9.04 17.98 -21.44
CA VAL A 462 -8.79 16.61 -21.89
C VAL A 462 -9.73 16.29 -23.05
N SER A 463 -9.17 15.84 -24.17
CA SER A 463 -9.92 15.38 -25.34
C SER A 463 -9.37 14.05 -25.83
N VAL A 464 -10.24 13.04 -25.91
CA VAL A 464 -9.93 11.70 -26.44
C VAL A 464 -10.93 11.42 -27.55
N THR A 465 -10.46 11.24 -28.79
CA THR A 465 -11.32 11.10 -29.98
C THR A 465 -10.83 10.02 -30.94
N GLY A 466 -11.74 9.35 -31.65
CA GLY A 466 -11.39 8.40 -32.70
C GLY A 466 -10.58 7.19 -32.20
N THR A 467 -10.81 6.75 -30.97
CA THR A 467 -10.08 5.65 -30.32
C THR A 467 -10.95 4.39 -30.25
N LYS A 468 -10.39 3.21 -30.54
CA LYS A 468 -11.15 1.96 -30.58
C LYS A 468 -11.56 1.43 -29.20
N LYS A 469 -10.74 1.68 -28.17
CA LYS A 469 -10.93 1.24 -26.77
C LYS A 469 -10.38 2.31 -25.82
N VAL A 470 -11.16 2.66 -24.79
CA VAL A 470 -10.81 3.57 -23.69
C VAL A 470 -11.03 2.84 -22.38
#